data_AF-A0A5E8CG45-F1
#
_entry.id   AF-A0A5E8CG45-F1
#
_cell.length_a   1.000
_cell.length_b   1.000
_cell.length_c   1.000
_cell.angle_alpha   90.00
_cell.angle_beta   90.00
_cell.angle_gamma   90.00
#
_symmetry.space_group_name_H-M   'P 1'
#
loop_
_entity.id
_entity.type
_entity.pdbx_description
1 polymer ?
#
loop_
_entity_poly.entity_id
_entity_poly.type
_entity_poly.pdbx_seq_one_letter_code
_entity_poly.pdbx_strand_id
1 'polypeptide(L)'
;MKKYILLPFVLSILNSYNLRNRTNILNVQKIKDKCIFKDVVFKHITEDEDPIKLIDYIGKKTIMIVNIASGGGFTKKQYEGLQEIHKKYINDLLLICVPSDSFKQEPKSNAEILEFVEVNFDGTFFLSEKSVVKGEKNLHPFYKIIKEKFNMNVNWNFYKYIITKDLQIEKFSPRTRPTSKKLINFLKEDFKKPLLQNNGECN
;
A
#
# COMPACT_ATOMS: atom_id res chain seq x y z
N MET A 1 45.59 5.36 -47.98
CA MET A 1 44.95 4.35 -47.11
C MET A 1 44.10 5.07 -46.07
N LYS A 2 42.76 5.08 -46.18
CA LYS A 2 41.86 5.66 -45.17
C LYS A 2 41.29 4.52 -44.30
N LYS A 3 41.72 4.43 -43.03
CA LYS A 3 41.16 3.50 -42.04
C LYS A 3 39.92 4.15 -41.41
N TYR A 4 38.76 3.52 -41.56
CA TYR A 4 37.48 4.03 -41.10
C TYR A 4 37.36 3.99 -39.56
N ILE A 5 37.12 5.16 -38.96
CA ILE A 5 36.65 5.34 -37.58
C ILE A 5 35.11 5.32 -37.63
N LEU A 6 34.49 4.14 -37.59
CA LEU A 6 33.03 3.98 -37.57
C LEU A 6 32.51 3.08 -36.43
N LEU A 7 33.43 2.48 -35.65
CA LEU A 7 33.10 1.50 -34.62
C LEU A 7 32.39 2.06 -33.36
N PRO A 8 32.75 3.24 -32.80
CA PRO A 8 32.12 3.68 -31.54
C PRO A 8 30.67 4.15 -31.72
N PHE A 9 30.29 4.62 -32.91
CA PHE A 9 28.95 5.15 -33.16
C PHE A 9 27.88 4.05 -33.18
N VAL A 10 28.16 2.92 -33.85
CA VAL A 10 27.23 1.78 -33.95
C VAL A 10 27.01 1.10 -32.58
N LEU A 11 28.06 0.94 -31.78
CA LEU A 11 27.93 0.40 -30.42
C LEU A 11 27.09 1.30 -29.51
N SER A 12 27.24 2.63 -29.59
CA SER A 12 26.44 3.57 -28.80
C SER A 12 24.95 3.51 -29.15
N ILE A 13 24.64 3.34 -30.44
CA ILE A 13 23.29 3.23 -30.97
C ILE A 13 22.66 1.91 -30.50
N LEU A 14 23.34 0.77 -30.67
CA LEU A 14 22.86 -0.53 -30.20
C LEU A 14 22.65 -0.58 -28.69
N ASN A 15 23.54 0.03 -27.90
CA ASN A 15 23.39 0.12 -26.44
C ASN A 15 22.16 0.96 -26.07
N SER A 16 21.96 2.11 -26.73
CA SER A 16 20.79 2.98 -26.53
C SER A 16 19.47 2.29 -26.89
N TYR A 17 19.44 1.53 -28.00
CA TYR A 17 18.27 0.72 -28.36
C TYR A 17 17.94 -0.36 -27.31
N ASN A 18 18.96 -1.08 -26.83
CA ASN A 18 18.77 -2.11 -25.79
C ASN A 18 18.29 -1.52 -24.47
N LEU A 19 18.83 -0.36 -24.05
CA LEU A 19 18.38 0.36 -22.87
C LEU A 19 16.91 0.81 -23.02
N ARG A 20 16.55 1.40 -24.17
CA ARG A 20 15.18 1.83 -24.44
C ARG A 20 14.19 0.66 -24.42
N ASN A 21 14.55 -0.48 -25.01
CA ASN A 21 13.71 -1.68 -25.01
C ASN A 21 13.50 -2.23 -23.59
N ARG A 22 14.54 -2.27 -22.75
CA ARG A 22 14.40 -2.65 -21.33
C ARG A 22 13.48 -1.71 -20.57
N THR A 23 13.63 -0.40 -20.76
CA THR A 23 12.76 0.60 -20.12
C THR A 23 11.31 0.42 -20.53
N ASN A 24 11.04 0.14 -21.81
CA ASN A 24 9.69 -0.13 -22.31
C ASN A 24 9.08 -1.38 -21.66
N ILE A 25 9.82 -2.48 -21.57
CA ILE A 25 9.34 -3.72 -20.94
C ILE A 25 9.05 -3.50 -19.46
N LEU A 26 9.94 -2.83 -18.73
CA LEU A 26 9.73 -2.50 -17.31
C LEU A 26 8.52 -1.59 -17.10
N ASN A 27 8.28 -0.64 -18.01
CA ASN A 27 7.10 0.22 -17.96
C ASN A 27 5.81 -0.56 -18.21
N VAL A 28 5.78 -1.45 -19.20
CA VAL A 28 4.61 -2.31 -19.46
C VAL A 28 4.32 -3.23 -18.27
N GLN A 29 5.36 -3.78 -17.63
CA GLN A 29 5.18 -4.61 -16.43
C GLN A 29 4.61 -3.80 -15.26
N LYS A 30 5.15 -2.60 -15.01
CA LYS A 30 4.64 -1.70 -13.96
C LYS A 30 3.18 -1.29 -14.19
N ILE A 31 2.76 -1.10 -15.44
CA ILE A 31 1.35 -0.84 -15.76
C ILE A 31 0.50 -2.04 -15.35
N LYS A 32 0.87 -3.25 -15.79
CA LYS A 32 0.14 -4.48 -15.43
C LYS A 32 0.05 -4.68 -13.92
N ASP A 33 1.15 -4.45 -13.21
CA ASP A 33 1.22 -4.57 -11.75
C ASP A 33 0.36 -3.53 -11.04
N LYS A 34 0.30 -2.29 -11.55
CA LYS A 34 -0.61 -1.25 -11.05
C LYS A 34 -2.07 -1.64 -11.27
N CYS A 35 -2.40 -2.14 -12.45
CA CYS A 35 -3.78 -2.41 -12.84
C CYS A 35 -4.44 -3.59 -12.13
N ILE A 36 -3.69 -4.43 -11.41
CA ILE A 36 -4.29 -5.46 -10.54
C ILE A 36 -5.17 -4.84 -9.44
N PHE A 37 -4.95 -3.56 -9.12
CA PHE A 37 -5.69 -2.82 -8.09
C PHE A 37 -6.79 -1.90 -8.63
N LYS A 38 -7.10 -1.97 -9.94
CA LYS A 38 -8.03 -1.01 -10.59
C LYS A 38 -9.42 -0.95 -9.94
N ASP A 39 -9.91 -2.09 -9.44
CA ASP A 39 -11.23 -2.22 -8.82
C ASP A 39 -11.17 -2.21 -7.28
N VAL A 40 -10.02 -1.89 -6.69
CA VAL A 40 -9.86 -1.85 -5.23
C VAL A 40 -10.30 -0.50 -4.69
N VAL A 41 -11.40 -0.51 -3.95
CA VAL A 41 -11.99 0.66 -3.32
C VAL A 41 -12.17 0.39 -1.83
N PHE A 42 -11.73 1.32 -0.99
CA PHE A 42 -12.04 1.36 0.43
C PHE A 42 -13.07 2.47 0.66
N LYS A 43 -14.28 2.08 1.04
CA LYS A 43 -15.31 3.05 1.46
C LYS A 43 -14.92 3.65 2.80
N HIS A 44 -15.10 4.96 2.95
CA HIS A 44 -14.87 5.59 4.24
C HIS A 44 -15.91 5.10 5.26
N ILE A 45 -15.54 5.11 6.55
CA ILE A 45 -16.42 4.62 7.62
C ILE A 45 -17.66 5.51 7.82
N THR A 46 -17.58 6.77 7.40
CA THR A 46 -18.70 7.72 7.30
C THR A 46 -19.20 7.79 5.86
N GLU A 47 -20.51 7.98 5.69
CA GLU A 47 -21.13 8.02 4.35
C GLU A 47 -20.85 9.32 3.58
N ASP A 48 -20.53 10.40 4.30
CA ASP A 48 -20.32 11.74 3.72
C ASP A 48 -18.90 11.96 3.17
N GLU A 49 -17.96 11.06 3.46
CA GLU A 49 -16.58 11.17 3.00
C GLU A 49 -16.28 10.30 1.77
N ASP A 50 -15.40 10.83 0.91
CA ASP A 50 -15.04 10.18 -0.32
C ASP A 50 -14.30 8.84 -0.09
N PRO A 51 -14.63 7.79 -0.86
CA PRO A 51 -13.91 6.53 -0.81
C PRO A 51 -12.50 6.68 -1.39
N ILE A 52 -11.56 5.87 -0.89
CA ILE A 52 -10.25 5.73 -1.53
C ILE A 52 -10.33 4.66 -2.61
N LYS A 53 -10.17 5.08 -3.87
CA LYS A 53 -9.83 4.19 -4.98
C LYS A 53 -8.31 4.01 -4.98
N LEU A 54 -7.85 2.80 -4.72
CA LEU A 54 -6.42 2.53 -4.49
C LEU A 54 -5.56 2.92 -5.71
N ILE A 55 -6.12 2.73 -6.91
CA ILE A 55 -5.49 3.06 -8.18
C ILE A 55 -5.06 4.53 -8.32
N ASP A 56 -5.76 5.45 -7.64
CA ASP A 56 -5.50 6.89 -7.74
C ASP A 56 -4.22 7.30 -7.02
N TYR A 57 -3.78 6.49 -6.04
CA TYR A 57 -2.62 6.75 -5.20
C TYR A 57 -1.40 5.90 -5.54
N ILE A 58 -1.62 4.74 -6.17
CA ILE A 58 -0.55 3.83 -6.56
C ILE A 58 0.47 4.54 -7.46
N GLY A 59 1.74 4.47 -7.04
CA GLY A 59 2.87 5.13 -7.72
C GLY A 59 3.05 6.62 -7.40
N LYS A 60 2.06 7.26 -6.74
CA LYS A 60 2.12 8.66 -6.31
C LYS A 60 2.47 8.82 -4.83
N LYS A 61 2.02 7.90 -3.99
CA LYS A 61 2.37 7.83 -2.57
C LYS A 61 2.78 6.41 -2.20
N THR A 62 3.57 6.29 -1.14
CA THR A 62 3.67 5.01 -0.43
C THR A 62 2.34 4.79 0.29
N ILE A 63 1.80 3.57 0.23
CA ILE A 63 0.50 3.26 0.82
C ILE A 63 0.71 2.18 1.88
N MET A 64 0.20 2.40 3.09
CA MET A 64 0.16 1.40 4.15
C MET A 64 -1.28 1.06 4.49
N ILE A 65 -1.66 -0.19 4.26
CA ILE A 65 -2.98 -0.73 4.60
C ILE A 65 -2.83 -1.62 5.84
N VAL A 66 -3.66 -1.37 6.85
CA VAL A 66 -3.57 -2.05 8.14
C VAL A 66 -4.94 -2.59 8.53
N ASN A 67 -5.06 -3.90 8.76
CA ASN A 67 -6.28 -4.45 9.35
C ASN A 67 -6.27 -4.21 10.87
N ILE A 68 -7.25 -3.50 11.40
CA ILE A 68 -7.27 -3.07 12.81
C ILE A 68 -8.40 -3.74 13.60
N ALA A 69 -8.26 -3.71 14.91
CA ALA A 69 -9.27 -4.15 15.87
C ALA A 69 -9.25 -3.26 17.13
N SER A 70 -10.41 -2.85 17.65
CA SER A 70 -10.53 -2.12 18.92
C SER A 70 -10.24 -3.02 20.13
N GLY A 71 -10.30 -4.33 19.97
CA GLY A 71 -9.97 -5.31 21.00
C GLY A 71 -8.64 -6.06 20.75
N GLY A 72 -8.01 -6.51 21.83
CA GLY A 72 -6.87 -7.41 21.80
C GLY A 72 -5.56 -6.83 22.36
N GLY A 73 -4.61 -7.72 22.70
CA GLY A 73 -3.37 -7.33 23.38
C GLY A 73 -2.41 -6.44 22.58
N PHE A 74 -2.61 -6.31 21.27
CA PHE A 74 -1.80 -5.45 20.41
C PHE A 74 -2.38 -4.04 20.24
N THR A 75 -3.66 -3.83 20.52
CA THR A 75 -4.42 -2.63 20.12
C THR A 75 -3.74 -1.33 20.53
N LYS A 76 -3.53 -1.09 21.82
CA LYS A 76 -2.99 0.17 22.34
C LYS A 76 -1.66 0.57 21.66
N LYS A 77 -0.66 -0.32 21.72
CA LYS A 77 0.69 -0.07 21.16
C LYS A 77 0.71 0.04 19.64
N GLN A 78 -0.25 -0.57 18.96
CA GLN A 78 -0.35 -0.49 17.51
C GLN A 78 -0.96 0.83 17.08
N TYR A 79 -2.08 1.24 17.68
CA TYR A 79 -2.71 2.52 17.36
C TYR A 79 -1.80 3.72 17.69
N GLU A 80 -1.13 3.74 18.85
CA GLU A 80 -0.15 4.78 19.20
C GLU A 80 0.91 4.95 18.10
N GLY A 81 1.46 3.83 17.62
CA GLY A 81 2.45 3.86 16.54
C GLY A 81 1.89 4.28 15.18
N LEU A 82 0.64 3.92 14.88
CA LEU A 82 -0.03 4.33 13.63
C LEU A 82 -0.29 5.82 13.63
N GLN A 83 -0.76 6.37 14.75
CA GLN A 83 -0.97 7.80 14.94
C GLN A 83 0.34 8.58 14.79
N GLU A 84 1.43 8.11 15.42
CA GLU A 84 2.75 8.75 15.29
C GLU A 84 3.22 8.78 13.83
N ILE A 85 3.14 7.65 13.13
CA ILE A 85 3.57 7.55 11.73
C ILE A 85 2.69 8.40 10.82
N HIS A 86 1.38 8.41 11.05
CA HIS A 86 0.46 9.23 10.28
C HIS A 86 0.79 10.71 10.44
N LYS A 87 0.86 11.22 11.67
CA LYS A 87 1.21 12.62 11.96
C LYS A 87 2.56 12.99 11.33
N LYS A 88 3.54 12.10 11.37
CA LYS A 88 4.90 12.38 10.89
C LYS A 88 5.05 12.33 9.36
N TYR A 89 4.29 11.47 8.68
CA TYR A 89 4.50 11.16 7.26
C TYR A 89 3.25 11.36 6.40
N ILE A 90 2.25 12.14 6.84
CA ILE A 90 0.99 12.36 6.11
C ILE A 90 1.17 12.85 4.66
N ASN A 91 2.25 13.58 4.37
CA ASN A 91 2.55 14.06 3.04
C ASN A 91 3.05 12.95 2.10
N ASP A 92 3.82 12.00 2.62
CA ASP A 92 4.50 10.94 1.86
C ASP A 92 3.76 9.60 1.89
N LEU A 93 2.98 9.36 2.95
CA LEU A 93 2.33 8.10 3.28
C LEU A 93 0.82 8.26 3.29
N LEU A 94 0.13 7.43 2.50
CA LEU A 94 -1.28 7.18 2.67
C LEU A 94 -1.48 6.02 3.65
N LEU A 95 -2.05 6.31 4.83
CA LEU A 95 -2.43 5.29 5.80
C LEU A 95 -3.93 4.98 5.65
N ILE A 96 -4.25 3.70 5.39
CA ILE A 96 -5.61 3.17 5.31
C ILE A 96 -5.80 2.15 6.43
N CYS A 97 -6.64 2.47 7.39
CA CYS A 97 -6.99 1.58 8.49
C CYS A 97 -8.30 0.85 8.16
N VAL A 98 -8.29 -0.48 8.22
CA VAL A 98 -9.40 -1.35 7.82
C VAL A 98 -9.90 -2.14 9.02
N PRO A 99 -10.98 -1.72 9.69
CA PRO A 99 -11.57 -2.48 10.78
C PRO A 99 -12.01 -3.86 10.31
N SER A 100 -11.81 -4.89 11.14
CA SER A 100 -12.24 -6.23 10.77
C SER A 100 -12.54 -7.11 11.96
N ASP A 101 -13.70 -7.78 11.89
CA ASP A 101 -14.08 -8.80 12.85
C ASP A 101 -13.68 -10.23 12.42
N SER A 102 -12.86 -10.38 11.37
CA SER A 102 -12.41 -11.71 10.90
C SER A 102 -11.65 -12.53 11.96
N PHE A 103 -11.23 -11.90 13.06
CA PHE A 103 -10.57 -12.53 14.20
C PHE A 103 -11.36 -12.41 15.51
N LYS A 104 -12.65 -12.04 15.45
CA LYS A 104 -13.56 -11.91 16.61
C LYS A 104 -13.06 -10.90 17.66
N GLN A 105 -12.54 -9.76 17.21
CA GLN A 105 -11.99 -8.70 18.07
C GLN A 105 -12.48 -7.30 17.67
N GLU A 106 -13.44 -7.20 16.73
CA GLU A 106 -14.07 -5.94 16.32
C GLU A 106 -15.60 -6.13 16.21
N PRO A 107 -16.28 -6.50 17.32
CA PRO A 107 -17.73 -6.73 17.30
C PRO A 107 -18.52 -5.43 17.09
N LYS A 108 -17.89 -4.28 17.38
CA LYS A 108 -18.45 -2.94 17.27
C LYS A 108 -18.97 -2.62 15.86
N SER A 109 -19.99 -1.79 15.78
CA SER A 109 -20.49 -1.16 14.55
C SER A 109 -19.51 -0.13 14.00
N ASN A 110 -19.68 0.30 12.75
CA ASN A 110 -18.85 1.35 12.16
C ASN A 110 -18.87 2.65 13.00
N ALA A 111 -20.04 3.04 13.50
CA ALA A 111 -20.19 4.24 14.35
C ALA A 111 -19.38 4.13 15.66
N GLU A 112 -19.48 2.99 16.36
CA GLU A 112 -18.73 2.76 17.62
C GLU A 112 -17.22 2.63 17.39
N ILE A 113 -16.80 2.16 16.21
CA ILE A 113 -15.38 2.09 15.84
C ILE A 113 -14.84 3.49 15.58
N LEU A 114 -15.58 4.33 14.85
CA LEU A 114 -15.20 5.72 14.59
C LEU A 114 -15.05 6.48 15.90
N GLU A 115 -16.06 6.44 16.77
CA GLU A 115 -16.02 7.08 18.09
C GLU A 115 -14.82 6.58 18.91
N PHE A 116 -14.56 5.27 18.91
CA PHE A 116 -13.40 4.72 19.61
C PHE A 116 -12.08 5.28 19.07
N VAL A 117 -11.94 5.43 17.76
CA VAL A 117 -10.71 5.93 17.15
C VAL A 117 -10.52 7.42 17.41
N GLU A 118 -11.59 8.22 17.33
CA GLU A 118 -11.58 9.66 17.59
C GLU A 118 -11.21 9.96 19.05
N VAL A 119 -11.88 9.30 20.00
CA VAL A 119 -11.66 9.51 21.44
C VAL A 119 -10.24 9.14 21.88
N ASN A 120 -9.65 8.11 21.27
CA ASN A 120 -8.39 7.54 21.76
C ASN A 120 -7.15 7.95 20.96
N PHE A 121 -7.29 8.37 19.68
CA PHE A 121 -6.15 8.47 18.76
C PHE A 121 -6.15 9.70 17.83
N ASP A 122 -6.88 10.76 18.16
CA ASP A 122 -7.01 12.01 17.38
C ASP A 122 -7.43 11.81 15.91
N GLY A 123 -7.99 10.66 15.54
CA GLY A 123 -8.88 10.46 14.38
C GLY A 123 -8.47 10.84 12.94
N THR A 124 -7.28 11.37 12.64
CA THR A 124 -7.05 12.02 11.32
C THR A 124 -6.67 11.10 10.15
N PHE A 125 -6.48 9.80 10.38
CA PHE A 125 -6.14 8.86 9.29
C PHE A 125 -7.38 8.27 8.65
N PHE A 126 -7.30 7.92 7.36
CA PHE A 126 -8.42 7.31 6.66
C PHE A 126 -8.82 5.98 7.33
N LEU A 127 -10.08 5.92 7.74
CA LEU A 127 -10.69 4.77 8.38
C LEU A 127 -11.78 4.22 7.46
N SER A 128 -11.61 2.99 6.99
CA SER A 128 -12.60 2.39 6.09
C SER A 128 -13.79 1.81 6.86
N GLU A 129 -14.87 1.50 6.14
CA GLU A 129 -15.89 0.59 6.66
C GLU A 129 -15.28 -0.76 7.07
N LYS A 130 -15.92 -1.42 8.04
CA LYS A 130 -15.56 -2.76 8.47
C LYS A 130 -15.61 -3.74 7.29
N SER A 131 -14.52 -4.48 7.10
CA SER A 131 -14.34 -5.39 5.96
C SER A 131 -13.91 -6.80 6.39
N VAL A 132 -14.23 -7.80 5.57
CA VAL A 132 -13.71 -9.17 5.76
C VAL A 132 -12.30 -9.24 5.17
N VAL A 133 -11.31 -9.56 6.00
CA VAL A 133 -9.88 -9.59 5.61
C VAL A 133 -9.31 -11.01 5.56
N LYS A 134 -10.07 -12.01 6.00
CA LYS A 134 -9.72 -13.43 5.97
C LYS A 134 -10.95 -14.29 5.66
N GLY A 135 -10.74 -15.38 4.93
CA GLY A 135 -11.77 -16.31 4.49
C GLY A 135 -11.98 -16.26 2.98
N GLU A 136 -13.06 -16.88 2.50
CA GLU A 136 -13.41 -16.91 1.08
C GLU A 136 -14.65 -16.06 0.78
N LYS A 137 -15.67 -16.15 1.63
CA LYS A 137 -16.91 -15.39 1.48
C LYS A 137 -16.68 -13.91 1.82
N ASN A 138 -17.12 -13.04 0.91
CA ASN A 138 -17.08 -11.58 1.06
C ASN A 138 -15.69 -11.00 1.33
N LEU A 139 -14.61 -11.75 1.03
CA LEU A 139 -13.24 -11.28 1.21
C LEU A 139 -13.03 -10.00 0.39
N HIS A 140 -12.58 -8.94 1.05
CA HIS A 140 -12.41 -7.64 0.40
C HIS A 140 -11.38 -7.74 -0.76
N PRO A 141 -11.62 -7.10 -1.93
CA PRO A 141 -10.81 -7.27 -3.14
C PRO A 141 -9.30 -7.13 -2.94
N PHE A 142 -8.88 -6.14 -2.13
CA PHE A 142 -7.48 -5.98 -1.74
C PHE A 142 -6.88 -7.27 -1.16
N TYR A 143 -7.50 -7.84 -0.13
CA TYR A 143 -6.96 -9.03 0.55
C TYR A 143 -7.04 -10.28 -0.34
N LYS A 144 -8.01 -10.34 -1.25
CA LYS A 144 -8.07 -11.37 -2.29
C LYS A 144 -6.84 -11.31 -3.21
N ILE A 145 -6.53 -10.13 -3.75
CA ILE A 145 -5.35 -9.90 -4.59
C ILE A 145 -4.06 -10.26 -3.86
N ILE A 146 -3.91 -9.78 -2.62
CA ILE A 146 -2.72 -10.03 -1.79
C ILE A 146 -2.55 -11.53 -1.49
N LYS A 147 -3.64 -12.26 -1.25
CA LYS A 147 -3.61 -13.72 -1.07
C LYS A 147 -3.21 -14.44 -2.36
N GLU A 148 -3.90 -14.17 -3.46
CA GLU A 148 -3.79 -14.94 -4.70
C GLU A 148 -2.49 -14.65 -5.48
N LYS A 149 -2.09 -13.37 -5.57
CA LYS A 149 -0.93 -12.96 -6.37
C LYS A 149 0.38 -12.94 -5.59
N PHE A 150 0.33 -12.70 -4.29
CA PHE A 150 1.52 -12.51 -3.45
C PHE A 150 1.69 -13.58 -2.37
N ASN A 151 0.72 -14.50 -2.20
CA ASN A 151 0.71 -15.51 -1.14
C ASN A 151 0.85 -14.90 0.29
N MET A 152 0.28 -13.70 0.48
CA MET A 152 0.49 -12.89 1.67
C MET A 152 -0.74 -12.84 2.58
N ASN A 153 -1.08 -13.98 3.21
CA ASN A 153 -2.28 -14.09 4.05
C ASN A 153 -2.26 -13.20 5.31
N VAL A 154 -3.46 -12.75 5.72
CA VAL A 154 -3.73 -12.12 7.02
C VAL A 154 -4.05 -13.23 8.02
N ASN A 155 -3.24 -13.33 9.08
CA ASN A 155 -3.40 -14.38 10.10
C ASN A 155 -3.86 -13.85 11.45
N TRP A 156 -3.88 -12.52 11.64
CA TRP A 156 -4.32 -11.87 12.86
C TRP A 156 -4.61 -10.38 12.60
N ASN A 157 -5.07 -9.66 13.62
CA ASN A 157 -5.18 -8.19 13.61
C ASN A 157 -3.80 -7.52 13.58
N PHE A 158 -3.73 -6.36 12.95
CA PHE A 158 -2.55 -5.49 12.82
C PHE A 158 -1.45 -6.04 11.91
N TYR A 159 -1.78 -6.78 10.85
CA TYR A 159 -0.85 -6.88 9.73
C TYR A 159 -0.78 -5.54 9.01
N LYS A 160 0.40 -5.17 8.50
CA LYS A 160 0.58 -4.01 7.62
C LYS A 160 1.05 -4.47 6.26
N TYR A 161 0.41 -3.96 5.23
CA TYR A 161 0.79 -4.15 3.84
C TYR A 161 1.23 -2.82 3.29
N ILE A 162 2.50 -2.73 2.88
CA ILE A 162 3.06 -1.51 2.33
C ILE A 162 3.22 -1.70 0.83
N ILE A 163 2.50 -0.88 0.05
CA ILE A 163 2.67 -0.75 -1.39
C ILE A 163 3.60 0.44 -1.61
N THR A 164 4.76 0.15 -2.17
CA THR A 164 5.79 1.14 -2.50
C THR A 164 5.46 1.88 -3.78
N LYS A 165 6.11 3.03 -4.01
CA LYS A 165 5.93 3.82 -5.25
C LYS A 165 6.31 3.07 -6.52
N ASP A 166 7.21 2.09 -6.42
CA ASP A 166 7.61 1.20 -7.53
C ASP A 166 6.87 -0.14 -7.54
N LEU A 167 5.75 -0.25 -6.81
CA LEU A 167 4.79 -1.36 -6.83
C LEU A 167 5.26 -2.65 -6.15
N GLN A 168 6.37 -2.61 -5.41
CA GLN A 168 6.71 -3.69 -4.48
C GLN A 168 5.74 -3.69 -3.30
N ILE A 169 5.40 -4.88 -2.82
CA ILE A 169 4.52 -5.07 -1.66
C ILE A 169 5.30 -5.79 -0.57
N GLU A 170 5.31 -5.20 0.62
CA GLU A 170 5.93 -5.80 1.81
C GLU A 170 4.87 -6.02 2.90
N LYS A 171 4.96 -7.17 3.59
CA LYS A 171 4.06 -7.54 4.69
C LYS A 171 4.78 -7.52 6.04
N PHE A 172 4.26 -6.73 6.96
CA PHE A 172 4.72 -6.70 8.35
C PHE A 172 3.70 -7.36 9.28
N SER A 173 4.19 -8.23 10.17
CA SER A 173 3.35 -8.91 11.15
C SER A 173 2.93 -7.98 12.31
N PRO A 174 1.92 -8.38 13.12
CA PRO A 174 1.47 -7.62 14.29
C PRO A 174 2.55 -7.44 15.37
N ARG A 175 3.62 -8.26 15.35
CA ARG A 175 4.75 -8.11 16.27
C ARG A 175 5.65 -6.93 15.88
N THR A 176 5.64 -6.55 14.61
CA THR A 176 6.34 -5.34 14.15
C THR A 176 5.51 -4.13 14.51
N ARG A 177 6.03 -3.30 15.42
CA ARG A 177 5.41 -2.00 15.72
C ARG A 177 5.50 -1.08 14.50
N PRO A 178 4.51 -0.20 14.26
CA PRO A 178 4.59 0.79 13.20
C PRO A 178 5.89 1.59 13.33
N THR A 179 6.20 2.06 14.54
CA THR A 179 7.39 2.85 14.85
C THR A 179 8.69 2.05 14.99
N SER A 180 8.70 0.76 14.63
CA SER A 180 9.93 -0.04 14.66
C SER A 180 10.96 0.51 13.66
N LYS A 181 12.25 0.44 14.02
CA LYS A 181 13.36 0.84 13.12
C LYS A 181 13.25 0.16 11.74
N LYS A 182 12.88 -1.13 11.72
CA LYS A 182 12.71 -1.88 10.47
C LYS A 182 11.66 -1.24 9.56
N LEU A 183 10.47 -0.96 10.08
CA LEU A 183 9.37 -0.39 9.27
C LEU A 183 9.66 1.06 8.89
N ILE A 184 10.16 1.88 9.82
CA ILE A 184 10.52 3.28 9.53
C ILE A 184 11.59 3.37 8.45
N ASN A 185 12.63 2.52 8.51
CA ASN A 185 13.67 2.51 7.48
C ASN A 185 13.11 2.10 6.12
N PHE A 186 12.25 1.07 6.10
CA PHE A 186 11.57 0.64 4.86
C PHE A 186 10.78 1.80 4.22
N LEU A 187 9.97 2.52 5.02
CA LEU A 187 9.22 3.69 4.55
C LEU A 187 10.15 4.79 4.02
N LYS A 188 11.18 5.15 4.79
CA LYS A 188 12.11 6.22 4.40
C LYS A 188 12.88 5.93 3.13
N GLU A 189 13.26 4.67 2.89
CA GLU A 189 13.89 4.28 1.62
C GLU A 189 12.93 4.44 0.45
N ASP A 190 11.65 4.08 0.62
CA ASP A 190 10.66 4.29 -0.43
C ASP A 190 10.34 5.78 -0.66
N PHE A 191 10.29 6.59 0.40
CA PHE A 191 10.03 8.04 0.29
C PHE A 191 11.04 8.75 -0.61
N LYS A 192 12.30 8.31 -0.63
CA LYS A 192 13.35 8.85 -1.51
C LYS A 192 13.16 8.53 -3.00
N LYS A 193 12.37 7.51 -3.34
CA LYS A 193 12.18 7.09 -4.74
C LYS A 193 11.37 8.14 -5.50
N PRO A 194 11.61 8.34 -6.81
CA PRO A 194 10.76 9.19 -7.62
C PRO A 194 9.35 8.61 -7.72
N LEU A 195 8.37 9.47 -8.01
CA LEU A 195 7.02 9.01 -8.35
C LEU A 195 7.08 8.14 -9.62
N LEU A 196 6.18 7.17 -9.71
CA LEU A 196 5.97 6.45 -10.95
C LEU A 196 5.47 7.47 -11.99
N GLN A 197 6.23 7.71 -13.06
CA GLN A 197 5.78 8.56 -14.15
C GLN A 197 4.47 7.99 -14.73
N ASN A 198 3.54 8.87 -15.12
CA ASN A 198 2.20 8.52 -15.63
C ASN A 198 2.32 7.65 -16.89
N ASN A 199 2.45 6.35 -16.67
CA ASN A 199 2.61 5.35 -17.69
C ASN A 199 1.27 4.62 -17.75
N GLY A 200 0.47 4.90 -18.79
CA GLY A 200 -0.71 4.13 -19.19
C GLY A 200 -1.94 4.17 -18.29
N GLU A 201 -3.11 4.20 -18.91
CA GLU A 201 -4.39 3.90 -18.28
C GLU A 201 -4.59 2.39 -18.15
N CYS A 202 -5.29 1.96 -17.10
CA CYS A 202 -5.68 0.57 -16.92
C CYS A 202 -6.91 0.27 -17.77
N ASN A 203 -6.70 0.07 -19.07
CA ASN A 203 -7.74 -0.40 -20.00
C ASN A 203 -8.19 -1.82 -19.67
#